data_AF-A0A3P7MGJ6-F1
#
_entry.id   AF-A0A3P7MGJ6-F1
#
_cell.length_a   1.000
_cell.length_b   1.000
_cell.length_c   1.000
_cell.angle_alpha   90.00
_cell.angle_beta   90.00
_cell.angle_gamma   90.00
#
_symmetry.space_group_name_H-M   'P 1'
#
loop_
_entity.id
_entity.type
_entity.pdbx_description
1 polymer ?
#
loop_
_entity_poly.entity_id
_entity_poly.type
_entity_poly.pdbx_seq_one_letter_code
_entity_poly.pdbx_strand_id
1 'polypeptide(L)'
;MTSKFWMGVLFGIATFAGLLLTTTVMFAVVKLGVFKRRSPIYLISTANMLCDCIQLVLAITYLVPSIICDSWLFEGERHNKFSQFLGAVFLFCWYYGSVAQILMAVNRFSFDHEYLSYSYTVKDDVPNYSNMYIDLPLNSSSSAICAACYFYVRFDYNTANARLSGSFRSSSTYALQFCAISVFYLCGWVTFRIFPVLIGARGVE
;
A
#
# COMPACT_ATOMS: atom_id res chain seq x y z
N MET A 1 23.06 -9.25 28.74
CA MET A 1 23.13 -8.66 27.39
C MET A 1 23.57 -9.72 26.40
N THR A 2 22.70 -10.28 25.57
CA THR A 2 23.15 -11.24 24.53
C THR A 2 22.20 -11.33 23.34
N SER A 3 20.94 -11.74 23.52
CA SER A 3 20.06 -12.08 22.38
C SER A 3 19.67 -10.88 21.49
N LYS A 4 19.18 -9.78 22.08
CA LYS A 4 18.74 -8.59 21.32
C LYS A 4 19.86 -7.98 20.46
N PHE A 5 21.07 -7.95 21.00
CA PHE A 5 22.25 -7.43 20.31
C PHE A 5 22.55 -8.25 19.05
N TRP A 6 22.60 -9.58 19.18
CA TRP A 6 22.82 -10.48 18.03
C TRP A 6 21.68 -10.40 17.00
N MET A 7 20.44 -10.21 17.44
CA MET A 7 19.31 -9.96 16.53
C MET A 7 19.47 -8.63 15.77
N GLY A 8 19.89 -7.57 16.45
CA GLY A 8 20.16 -6.27 15.83
C GLY A 8 21.29 -6.34 14.80
N VAL A 9 22.38 -7.03 15.12
CA VAL A 9 23.51 -7.25 14.19
C VAL A 9 23.08 -8.07 12.97
N LEU A 10 22.37 -9.18 13.18
CA LEU A 10 21.89 -10.03 12.08
C LEU A 10 20.90 -9.27 11.18
N PHE A 11 19.98 -8.51 11.78
CA PHE A 11 19.05 -7.66 11.05
C PHE A 11 19.79 -6.55 10.28
N GLY A 12 20.84 -5.96 10.85
CA GLY A 12 21.71 -4.99 10.19
C GLY A 12 22.42 -5.54 8.97
N ILE A 13 23.01 -6.74 9.07
CA ILE A 13 23.68 -7.41 7.95
C ILE A 13 22.67 -7.74 6.85
N ALA A 14 21.50 -8.28 7.22
CA ALA A 14 20.45 -8.65 6.27
C ALA A 14 19.90 -7.42 5.54
N THR A 15 19.64 -6.32 6.25
CA THR A 15 19.15 -5.06 5.65
C THR A 15 20.17 -4.41 4.74
N PHE A 16 21.46 -4.44 5.10
CA PHE A 16 22.54 -3.95 4.25
C PHE A 16 22.68 -4.76 2.96
N ALA A 17 22.70 -6.08 3.06
CA ALA A 17 22.73 -6.97 1.90
C ALA A 17 21.49 -6.76 1.01
N GLY A 18 20.32 -6.63 1.63
CA GLY A 18 19.07 -6.28 0.95
C GLY A 18 19.21 -4.98 0.17
N LEU A 19 19.73 -3.91 0.78
CA LEU A 19 19.86 -2.61 0.13
C LEU A 19 20.76 -2.68 -1.12
N LEU A 20 21.88 -3.40 -1.05
CA LEU A 20 22.77 -3.59 -2.20
C LEU A 20 22.09 -4.34 -3.35
N LEU A 21 21.34 -5.40 -3.03
CA LEU A 21 20.61 -6.18 -4.02
C LEU A 21 19.50 -5.33 -4.67
N THR A 22 18.67 -4.67 -3.86
CA THR A 22 17.53 -3.88 -4.35
C THR A 22 17.99 -2.71 -5.22
N THR A 23 19.07 -2.01 -4.83
CA THR A 23 19.63 -0.92 -5.64
C THR A 23 20.21 -1.41 -6.96
N THR A 24 20.89 -2.56 -6.98
CA THR A 24 21.42 -3.18 -8.21
C THR A 24 20.30 -3.56 -9.16
N VAL A 25 19.24 -4.21 -8.65
CA VAL A 25 18.07 -4.59 -9.45
C VAL A 25 17.32 -3.36 -9.94
N MET A 26 17.12 -2.35 -9.10
CA MET A 26 16.47 -1.09 -9.49
C MET A 26 17.21 -0.43 -10.65
N PHE A 27 18.55 -0.36 -10.61
CA PHE A 27 19.34 0.20 -11.71
C PHE A 27 19.13 -0.58 -13.02
N ALA A 28 19.11 -1.90 -12.96
CA ALA A 28 18.84 -2.74 -14.13
C ALA A 28 17.42 -2.51 -14.68
N VAL A 29 16.40 -2.45 -13.82
CA VAL A 29 14.98 -2.24 -14.19
C VAL A 29 14.75 -0.86 -14.78
N VAL A 30 15.35 0.18 -14.22
CA VAL A 30 15.28 1.55 -14.77
C VAL A 30 15.90 1.57 -16.17
N LYS A 31 17.11 1.03 -16.33
CA LYS A 31 17.83 1.03 -17.61
C LYS A 31 17.12 0.22 -18.70
N LEU A 32 16.63 -0.99 -18.36
CA LEU A 32 16.09 -1.94 -19.34
C LEU A 32 14.57 -1.81 -19.53
N GLY A 33 13.83 -1.58 -18.44
CA GLY A 33 12.37 -1.54 -18.44
C GLY A 33 11.82 -0.16 -18.79
N VAL A 34 12.24 0.86 -18.04
CA VAL A 34 11.67 2.22 -18.15
C VAL A 34 12.12 2.92 -19.43
N PHE A 35 13.42 2.96 -19.71
CA PHE A 35 13.93 3.69 -20.89
C PHE A 35 13.65 2.98 -22.22
N LYS A 36 13.69 1.64 -22.26
CA LYS A 36 13.64 0.88 -23.51
C LYS A 36 12.26 0.32 -23.86
N ARG A 37 11.49 -0.18 -22.87
CA ARG A 37 10.18 -0.83 -23.13
C ARG A 37 8.97 0.04 -22.82
N ARG A 38 9.14 1.14 -22.06
CA ARG A 38 8.10 2.12 -21.71
C ARG A 38 6.76 1.51 -21.27
N SER A 39 6.78 0.34 -20.63
CA SER A 39 5.55 -0.27 -20.11
C SER A 39 5.26 0.22 -18.68
N PRO A 40 3.99 0.44 -18.31
CA PRO A 40 3.61 0.90 -16.97
C PRO A 40 4.07 -0.05 -15.85
N ILE A 41 4.20 -1.35 -16.15
CA ILE A 41 4.61 -2.38 -15.19
C ILE A 41 6.02 -2.12 -14.65
N TYR A 42 6.95 -1.70 -15.51
CA TYR A 42 8.31 -1.35 -15.07
C TYR A 42 8.34 -0.05 -14.26
N LEU A 43 7.40 0.86 -14.49
CA LEU A 43 7.26 2.09 -13.70
C LEU A 43 6.79 1.76 -12.27
N ILE A 44 5.76 0.93 -12.14
CA ILE A 44 5.24 0.46 -10.83
C ILE A 44 6.31 -0.34 -10.09
N SER A 45 7.01 -1.24 -10.79
CA SER A 45 8.11 -2.01 -10.21
C SER A 45 9.27 -1.13 -9.73
N THR A 46 9.63 -0.09 -10.49
CA THR A 46 10.65 0.88 -10.09
C THR A 46 10.23 1.66 -8.85
N ALA A 47 8.98 2.13 -8.81
CA ALA A 47 8.44 2.86 -7.65
C ALA A 47 8.42 1.97 -6.38
N ASN A 48 8.07 0.69 -6.53
CA ASN A 48 8.15 -0.29 -5.45
C ASN A 48 9.59 -0.48 -4.95
N MET A 49 10.54 -0.70 -5.85
CA MET A 49 11.96 -0.88 -5.47
C MET A 49 12.57 0.37 -4.83
N LEU A 50 12.15 1.57 -5.25
CA LEU A 50 12.55 2.82 -4.62
C LEU A 50 12.02 2.91 -3.18
N CYS A 51 10.76 2.51 -2.98
CA CYS A 51 10.14 2.46 -1.66
C CYS A 51 10.85 1.48 -0.72
N ASP A 52 11.21 0.30 -1.23
CA ASP A 52 12.02 -0.69 -0.50
C ASP A 52 13.40 -0.12 -0.12
N CYS A 53 14.04 0.65 -1.01
CA CYS A 53 15.31 1.31 -0.72
C CYS A 53 15.18 2.33 0.43
N ILE A 54 14.15 3.17 0.42
CA ILE A 54 13.88 4.14 1.50
C ILE A 54 13.67 3.40 2.82
N GLN A 55 12.88 2.32 2.81
CA GLN A 55 12.62 1.51 4.00
C GLN A 55 13.90 0.87 4.56
N LEU A 56 14.76 0.31 3.70
CA LEU A 56 16.03 -0.31 4.09
C LEU A 56 17.05 0.72 4.60
N VAL A 57 17.08 1.93 4.02
CA VAL A 57 17.89 3.05 4.53
C VAL A 57 17.42 3.46 5.93
N LEU A 58 16.12 3.57 6.17
CA LEU A 58 15.57 3.84 7.51
C LEU A 58 15.87 2.69 8.49
N ALA A 59 15.81 1.45 8.02
CA ALA A 59 16.15 0.29 8.84
C ALA A 59 17.61 0.35 9.34
N ILE A 60 18.56 0.63 8.46
CA ILE A 60 19.99 0.60 8.81
C ILE A 60 20.43 1.85 9.60
N THR A 61 19.84 3.02 9.32
CA THR A 61 20.24 4.29 9.94
C THR A 61 19.53 4.57 11.26
N TYR A 62 18.32 4.02 11.45
CA TYR A 62 17.50 4.32 12.63
C TYR A 62 17.14 3.07 13.43
N LEU A 63 16.55 2.05 12.80
CA LEU A 63 16.02 0.88 13.53
C LEU A 63 17.14 -0.02 14.09
N VAL A 64 18.16 -0.35 13.28
CA VAL A 64 19.28 -1.22 13.67
C VAL A 64 20.10 -0.61 14.81
N PRO A 65 20.54 0.67 14.76
CA PRO A 65 21.29 1.26 15.86
C PRO A 65 20.44 1.38 17.14
N SER A 66 19.15 1.69 17.05
CA SER A 66 18.28 1.72 18.23
C SER A 66 18.10 0.34 18.88
N ILE A 67 18.09 -0.75 18.11
CA ILE A 67 18.05 -2.12 18.66
C ILE A 67 19.38 -2.48 19.32
N ILE A 68 20.51 -2.12 18.70
CA ILE A 68 21.85 -2.45 19.21
C ILE A 68 22.17 -1.68 20.50
N CYS A 69 21.82 -0.39 20.55
CA CYS A 69 22.06 0.47 21.71
C CYS A 69 21.01 0.30 22.83
N ASP A 70 19.95 -0.49 22.61
CA ASP A 70 18.77 -0.65 23.48
C ASP A 70 18.23 0.70 23.98
N SER A 71 18.35 1.74 23.14
CA SER A 71 18.02 3.12 23.45
C SER A 71 17.45 3.86 22.23
N TRP A 72 16.63 4.87 22.51
CA TRP A 72 16.11 5.75 21.46
C TRP A 72 17.25 6.66 20.98
N LEU A 73 17.46 6.67 19.65
CA LEU A 73 18.52 7.44 19.00
C LEU A 73 18.36 8.96 19.16
N PHE A 74 17.14 9.44 19.42
CA PHE A 74 16.82 10.86 19.60
C PHE A 74 16.24 11.11 20.99
N GLU A 75 16.66 12.20 21.63
CA GLU A 75 16.12 12.66 22.91
C GLU A 75 14.62 12.99 22.79
N GLY A 76 13.83 12.66 23.82
CA GLY A 76 12.37 12.73 23.79
C GLY A 76 11.66 11.38 23.57
N GLU A 77 12.40 10.27 23.63
CA GLU A 77 11.91 8.89 23.65
C GLU A 77 10.83 8.64 22.56
N ARG A 78 9.69 8.07 22.95
CA ARG A 78 8.55 7.77 22.06
C ARG A 78 7.78 9.02 21.60
N HIS A 79 7.91 10.12 22.32
CA HIS A 79 7.15 11.35 22.06
C HIS A 79 7.87 12.34 21.15
N ASN A 80 9.11 12.07 20.76
CA ASN A 80 9.82 12.91 19.82
C ASN A 80 9.13 12.87 18.44
N LYS A 81 8.73 14.04 17.94
CA LYS A 81 8.08 14.22 16.63
C LYS A 81 8.92 13.65 15.49
N PHE A 82 10.25 13.73 15.59
CA PHE A 82 11.15 13.21 14.55
C PHE A 82 11.16 11.67 14.49
N SER A 83 11.22 11.02 15.65
CA SER A 83 11.12 9.55 15.79
C SER A 83 9.77 9.03 15.25
N GLN A 84 8.67 9.71 15.58
CA GLN A 84 7.34 9.37 15.05
C GLN A 84 7.24 9.55 13.54
N PHE A 85 7.84 10.62 13.00
CA PHE A 85 7.89 10.84 11.55
C PHE A 85 8.65 9.72 10.84
N LEU A 86 9.85 9.35 11.31
CA LEU A 86 10.63 8.25 10.72
C LEU A 86 9.86 6.91 10.78
N GLY A 87 9.19 6.63 11.89
CA GLY A 87 8.34 5.44 12.03
C GLY A 87 7.12 5.47 11.10
N ALA A 88 6.50 6.64 10.90
CA ALA A 88 5.38 6.81 9.98
C ALA A 88 5.82 6.58 8.52
N VAL A 89 6.97 7.11 8.12
CA VAL A 89 7.53 6.86 6.78
C VAL A 89 7.86 5.38 6.59
N PHE A 90 8.45 4.73 7.60
CA PHE A 90 8.74 3.30 7.55
C PHE A 90 7.47 2.45 7.36
N LEU A 91 6.42 2.74 8.13
CA LEU A 91 5.13 2.05 8.00
C LEU A 91 4.46 2.34 6.65
N PHE A 92 4.49 3.59 6.20
CA PHE A 92 3.97 3.97 4.88
C PHE A 92 4.66 3.17 3.77
N CYS A 93 5.99 3.08 3.80
CA CYS A 93 6.75 2.31 2.84
C CYS A 93 6.37 0.82 2.86
N TRP A 94 6.18 0.26 4.04
CA TRP A 94 5.78 -1.14 4.20
C TRP A 94 4.38 -1.43 3.65
N TYR A 95 3.40 -0.54 3.91
CA TYR A 95 2.06 -0.66 3.34
C TYR A 95 2.06 -0.49 1.83
N TYR A 96 2.81 0.50 1.31
CA TYR A 96 2.94 0.70 -0.12
C TYR A 96 3.55 -0.54 -0.80
N GLY A 97 4.62 -1.10 -0.25
CA GLY A 97 5.26 -2.31 -0.78
C GLY A 97 4.30 -3.50 -0.83
N SER A 98 3.48 -3.67 0.21
CA SER A 98 2.47 -4.72 0.27
C SER A 98 1.42 -4.57 -0.85
N VAL A 99 0.94 -3.35 -1.09
CA VAL A 99 -0.05 -3.07 -2.16
C VAL A 99 0.59 -3.21 -3.54
N ALA A 100 1.81 -2.68 -3.74
CA ALA A 100 2.49 -2.72 -5.01
C ALA A 100 2.85 -4.16 -5.44
N GLN A 101 3.17 -5.05 -4.50
CA GLN A 101 3.36 -6.48 -4.79
C GLN A 101 2.08 -7.15 -5.28
N ILE A 102 0.94 -6.85 -4.66
CA ILE A 102 -0.37 -7.31 -5.13
C ILE A 102 -0.63 -6.78 -6.53
N LEU A 103 -0.44 -5.48 -6.76
CA LEU A 103 -0.61 -4.87 -8.09
C LEU A 103 0.31 -5.49 -9.13
N MET A 104 1.58 -5.78 -8.81
CA MET A 104 2.51 -6.44 -9.73
C MET A 104 2.12 -7.89 -10.02
N ALA A 105 1.60 -8.62 -9.03
CA ALA A 105 1.06 -9.97 -9.23
C ALA A 105 -0.20 -9.95 -10.11
N VAL A 106 -1.01 -8.91 -9.94
CA VAL A 106 -2.25 -8.65 -10.67
C VAL A 106 -1.91 -8.22 -12.10
N ASN A 107 -0.96 -7.30 -12.34
CA ASN A 107 -0.53 -6.60 -13.59
C ASN A 107 -0.28 -7.41 -14.90
N ARG A 108 -0.85 -8.60 -15.05
CA ARG A 108 -1.32 -9.18 -16.32
C ARG A 108 -2.45 -8.35 -17.00
N PHE A 109 -2.70 -7.13 -16.51
CA PHE A 109 -3.63 -6.13 -17.03
C PHE A 109 -2.90 -5.21 -18.00
N SER A 110 -3.50 -5.00 -19.17
CA SER A 110 -3.08 -3.98 -20.12
C SER A 110 -4.09 -2.83 -20.07
N PHE A 111 -3.60 -1.60 -20.01
CA PHE A 111 -4.47 -0.43 -20.16
C PHE A 111 -4.93 -0.35 -21.61
N ASP A 112 -6.24 -0.43 -21.83
CA ASP A 112 -6.82 -0.28 -23.16
C ASP A 112 -7.32 1.15 -23.36
N HIS A 113 -6.54 1.90 -24.11
CA HIS A 113 -6.78 3.28 -24.53
C HIS A 113 -8.10 3.44 -25.31
N GLU A 114 -8.59 2.36 -25.95
CA GLU A 114 -9.82 2.38 -26.74
C GLU A 114 -11.07 2.44 -25.85
N TYR A 115 -11.01 1.87 -24.65
CA TYR A 115 -12.16 1.76 -23.74
C TYR A 115 -12.02 2.57 -22.45
N LEU A 116 -10.94 3.35 -22.32
CA LEU A 116 -10.60 4.10 -21.09
C LEU A 116 -10.65 3.20 -19.84
N SER A 117 -10.36 1.91 -20.00
CA SER A 117 -10.48 0.87 -18.97
C SER A 117 -9.23 -0.01 -18.96
N TYR A 118 -9.07 -0.80 -17.91
CA TYR A 118 -8.08 -1.88 -17.89
C TYR A 118 -8.70 -3.13 -18.55
N SER A 119 -7.89 -3.91 -19.27
CA SER A 119 -8.28 -5.19 -19.87
C SER A 119 -7.28 -6.27 -19.47
N TYR A 120 -7.76 -7.46 -19.11
CA TYR A 120 -6.86 -8.60 -18.93
C TYR A 120 -6.27 -9.06 -20.26
N THR A 121 -5.03 -9.54 -20.25
CA THR A 121 -4.50 -10.34 -21.37
C THR A 121 -5.09 -11.75 -21.30
N VAL A 122 -6.30 -11.88 -21.84
CA VAL A 122 -7.04 -13.14 -21.92
C VAL A 122 -6.40 -14.03 -22.99
N LYS A 123 -6.14 -15.30 -22.66
CA LYS A 123 -5.92 -16.35 -23.67
C LYS A 123 -7.28 -16.94 -23.96
N ASP A 124 -7.64 -17.09 -25.24
CA ASP A 124 -9.00 -17.40 -25.72
C ASP A 124 -9.67 -18.67 -25.15
N ASP A 125 -8.97 -19.48 -24.34
CA ASP A 125 -9.45 -20.77 -23.84
C ASP A 125 -9.21 -21.00 -22.32
N VAL A 126 -8.85 -19.96 -21.56
CA VAL A 126 -8.62 -20.08 -20.10
C VAL A 126 -9.46 -19.06 -19.33
N PRO A 127 -10.31 -19.50 -18.39
CA PRO A 127 -11.08 -18.58 -17.56
C PRO A 127 -10.15 -17.70 -16.73
N ASN A 128 -10.56 -16.45 -16.54
CA ASN A 128 -9.74 -15.42 -15.91
C ASN A 128 -9.73 -15.55 -14.38
N TYR A 129 -8.85 -16.42 -13.89
CA TYR A 129 -8.71 -16.70 -12.46
C TYR A 129 -8.27 -15.50 -11.63
N SER A 130 -7.52 -14.55 -12.21
CA SER A 130 -7.08 -13.34 -11.49
C SER A 130 -8.26 -12.43 -11.18
N ASN A 131 -9.17 -12.28 -12.14
CA ASN A 131 -10.40 -11.51 -11.94
C ASN A 131 -11.28 -12.13 -10.84
N MET A 132 -11.52 -13.44 -10.94
CA MET A 132 -12.46 -14.17 -10.11
C MET A 132 -11.98 -14.34 -8.66
N TYR A 133 -10.70 -14.68 -8.46
CA TYR A 133 -10.18 -15.04 -7.14
C TYR A 133 -9.43 -13.92 -6.42
N ILE A 134 -8.94 -12.91 -7.14
CA ILE A 134 -8.10 -11.86 -6.55
C ILE A 134 -8.83 -10.52 -6.59
N ASP A 135 -9.12 -10.00 -7.78
CA ASP A 135 -9.61 -8.62 -7.90
C ASP A 135 -11.01 -8.41 -7.36
N LEU A 136 -11.94 -9.29 -7.71
CA LEU A 136 -13.33 -9.14 -7.29
C LEU A 136 -13.45 -9.29 -5.76
N PRO A 137 -12.83 -10.30 -5.11
CA PRO A 137 -12.79 -10.38 -3.65
C PRO A 137 -12.03 -9.22 -2.99
N LEU A 138 -10.90 -8.77 -3.56
CA LEU A 138 -10.08 -7.70 -2.97
C LEU A 138 -10.82 -6.35 -2.99
N ASN A 139 -11.40 -5.97 -4.13
CA ASN A 139 -12.14 -4.72 -4.25
C ASN A 139 -13.42 -4.72 -3.41
N SER A 140 -14.12 -5.86 -3.39
CA SER A 140 -15.32 -6.05 -2.56
C SER A 140 -15.00 -6.01 -1.06
N SER A 141 -13.96 -6.74 -0.62
CA SER A 141 -13.55 -6.78 0.78
C SER A 141 -12.98 -5.44 1.27
N SER A 142 -12.16 -4.76 0.47
CA SER A 142 -11.64 -3.43 0.80
C SER A 142 -12.78 -2.43 1.02
N SER A 143 -13.77 -2.42 0.11
CA SER A 143 -14.96 -1.58 0.23
C SER A 143 -15.79 -1.93 1.48
N ALA A 144 -15.99 -3.22 1.77
CA ALA A 144 -16.73 -3.69 2.93
C ALA A 144 -16.05 -3.36 4.26
N ILE A 145 -14.72 -3.52 4.34
CA ILE A 145 -13.93 -3.19 5.53
C ILE A 145 -13.99 -1.68 5.80
N CYS A 146 -13.82 -0.85 4.76
CA CYS A 146 -13.94 0.60 4.92
C CYS A 146 -15.33 1.03 5.42
N ALA A 147 -16.40 0.44 4.88
CA ALA A 147 -17.76 0.70 5.35
C ALA A 147 -17.95 0.27 6.82
N ALA A 148 -17.48 -0.93 7.20
CA ALA A 148 -17.56 -1.42 8.58
C ALA A 148 -16.82 -0.51 9.56
N CYS A 149 -15.60 -0.06 9.21
CA CYS A 149 -14.84 0.89 10.02
C CYS A 149 -15.58 2.23 10.19
N TYR A 150 -16.20 2.75 9.12
CA TYR A 150 -17.00 3.98 9.21
C TYR A 150 -18.21 3.82 10.13
N PHE A 151 -18.97 2.72 10.00
CA PHE A 151 -20.11 2.45 10.87
C PHE A 151 -19.72 2.30 12.33
N TYR A 152 -18.60 1.62 12.61
CA TYR A 152 -18.06 1.48 13.95
C TYR A 152 -17.72 2.84 14.58
N VAL A 153 -16.97 3.69 13.87
CA VAL A 153 -16.61 5.03 14.35
C VAL A 153 -17.86 5.91 14.55
N ARG A 154 -18.85 5.81 13.66
CA ARG A 154 -20.12 6.54 13.79
C ARG A 154 -20.93 6.08 15.01
N PHE A 155 -20.96 4.77 15.27
CA PHE A 155 -21.63 4.17 16.41
C PHE A 155 -20.97 4.56 17.73
N ASP A 156 -19.65 4.48 17.81
CA ASP A 156 -18.87 4.90 18.97
C ASP A 156 -19.05 6.39 19.26
N TYR A 157 -19.00 7.24 18.22
CA TYR A 157 -19.28 8.67 18.34
C TYR A 157 -20.69 8.95 18.88
N ASN A 158 -21.72 8.26 18.36
CA ASN A 158 -23.09 8.41 18.86
C ASN A 158 -23.23 7.98 20.32
N THR A 159 -22.59 6.86 20.68
CA THR A 159 -22.61 6.33 22.05
C THR A 159 -21.89 7.25 23.02
N ALA A 160 -20.75 7.82 22.62
CA ALA A 160 -19.98 8.79 23.41
C ALA A 160 -20.74 10.12 23.57
N ASN A 161 -21.35 10.63 22.51
CA ASN A 161 -22.16 11.85 22.54
C ASN A 161 -23.45 11.69 23.37
N ALA A 162 -24.03 10.49 23.43
CA ALA A 162 -25.16 10.20 24.31
C ALA A 162 -24.76 10.16 25.80
N ARG A 163 -23.49 9.84 26.11
CA ARG A 163 -22.98 9.76 27.49
C ARG A 163 -22.47 11.10 28.04
N LEU A 164 -22.04 12.00 27.16
CA LEU A 164 -21.49 13.31 27.52
C LEU A 164 -22.35 14.41 26.88
N SER A 165 -23.14 15.12 27.69
CA SER A 165 -23.95 16.28 27.27
C SER A 165 -23.07 17.50 26.96
N GLY A 166 -22.15 17.36 26.01
CA GLY A 166 -21.16 18.38 25.67
C GLY A 166 -20.73 18.26 24.21
N SER A 167 -20.75 19.40 23.50
CA SER A 167 -20.40 19.54 22.08
C SER A 167 -18.96 19.09 21.80
N PHE A 168 -18.74 17.80 21.55
CA PHE A 168 -17.45 17.25 21.12
C PHE A 168 -17.20 17.49 19.62
N ARG A 169 -16.97 18.76 19.29
CA ARG A 169 -16.89 19.26 17.92
C ARG A 169 -15.45 19.19 17.39
N SER A 170 -14.90 17.99 17.16
CA SER A 170 -13.65 17.85 16.36
C SER A 170 -13.29 16.44 15.85
N SER A 171 -14.00 15.36 16.17
CA SER A 171 -13.56 13.99 15.77
C SER A 171 -14.17 13.46 14.45
N SER A 172 -15.26 14.09 13.97
CA SER A 172 -16.02 13.58 12.82
C SER A 172 -15.36 13.83 11.45
N THR A 173 -14.50 14.84 11.32
CA THR A 173 -14.00 15.28 10.01
C THR A 173 -13.09 14.23 9.36
N TYR A 174 -12.24 13.58 10.15
CA TYR A 174 -11.35 12.53 9.67
C TYR A 174 -12.11 11.27 9.23
N ALA A 175 -13.13 10.87 10.00
CA ALA A 175 -14.00 9.73 9.64
C ALA A 175 -14.78 10.00 8.33
N LEU A 176 -15.21 11.24 8.13
CA LEU A 176 -15.90 11.68 6.92
C LEU A 176 -14.95 11.73 5.71
N GLN A 177 -13.68 12.11 5.90
CA GLN A 177 -12.64 12.03 4.87
C GLN A 177 -12.36 10.58 4.45
N PHE A 178 -12.19 9.66 5.40
CA PHE A 178 -12.03 8.23 5.10
C PHE A 178 -13.26 7.64 4.37
N CYS A 179 -14.46 8.04 4.77
CA CYS A 179 -15.70 7.66 4.10
C CYS A 179 -15.75 8.21 2.66
N ALA A 180 -15.45 9.49 2.46
CA ALA A 180 -15.43 10.11 1.14
C ALA A 180 -14.43 9.43 0.19
N ILE A 181 -13.23 9.08 0.70
CA ILE A 181 -12.23 8.32 -0.07
C ILE A 181 -12.74 6.92 -0.42
N SER A 182 -13.39 6.22 0.51
CA SER A 182 -13.95 4.88 0.25
C SER A 182 -15.11 4.90 -0.76
N VAL A 183 -15.98 5.92 -0.70
CA VAL A 183 -17.09 6.08 -1.65
C VAL A 183 -16.54 6.42 -3.03
N PHE A 184 -15.53 7.28 -3.10
CA PHE A 184 -14.87 7.59 -4.36
C PHE A 184 -14.20 6.36 -4.99
N TYR A 185 -13.48 5.55 -4.19
CA TYR A 185 -12.89 4.29 -4.64
C TYR A 185 -13.97 3.30 -5.10
N LEU A 186 -15.04 3.13 -4.32
CA LEU A 186 -16.17 2.26 -4.64
C LEU A 186 -16.81 2.69 -5.96
N CYS A 187 -17.14 3.97 -6.11
CA CYS A 187 -17.68 4.52 -7.35
C CYS A 187 -16.73 4.32 -8.52
N GLY A 188 -15.42 4.52 -8.33
CA GLY A 188 -14.40 4.32 -9.35
C GLY A 188 -14.42 2.89 -9.91
N TRP A 189 -14.17 1.89 -9.06
CA TRP A 189 -14.06 0.50 -9.55
C TRP A 189 -15.39 -0.07 -10.02
N VAL A 190 -16.52 0.33 -9.42
CA VAL A 190 -17.87 -0.04 -9.88
C VAL A 190 -18.15 0.55 -11.26
N THR A 191 -17.79 1.82 -11.49
CA THR A 191 -17.93 2.47 -12.80
C THR A 191 -17.11 1.72 -13.85
N PHE A 192 -15.82 1.45 -13.57
CA PHE A 192 -14.96 0.73 -14.52
C PHE A 192 -15.39 -0.72 -14.80
N ARG A 193 -16.17 -1.37 -13.93
CA ARG A 193 -16.72 -2.72 -14.19
C ARG A 193 -18.11 -2.74 -14.78
N ILE A 194 -18.99 -1.86 -14.36
CA ILE A 194 -20.39 -1.85 -14.79
C ILE A 194 -20.54 -1.19 -16.17
N PHE A 195 -19.75 -0.16 -16.47
CA PHE A 195 -19.84 0.55 -17.76
C PHE A 195 -19.48 -0.35 -18.96
N PRO A 196 -18.40 -1.14 -18.95
CA PRO A 196 -18.09 -2.04 -20.08
C PRO A 196 -19.15 -3.12 -20.31
N VAL A 197 -19.77 -3.62 -19.22
CA VAL A 197 -20.86 -4.60 -19.29
C VAL A 197 -22.13 -3.99 -19.89
N LEU A 198 -22.46 -2.74 -19.55
CA LEU A 198 -23.60 -2.00 -20.11
C LEU A 198 -23.43 -1.66 -21.60
N ILE A 199 -22.19 -1.48 -22.06
CA ILE A 199 -21.86 -1.16 -23.47
C ILE A 199 -21.81 -2.43 -24.34
N GLY A 200 -21.95 -3.62 -23.76
CA GLY A 200 -22.14 -4.88 -24.49
C GLY A 200 -20.87 -5.52 -25.04
N ALA A 201 -19.68 -5.08 -24.59
CA ALA A 201 -18.41 -5.63 -25.03
C ALA A 201 -18.08 -6.92 -24.25
N ARG A 202 -18.35 -8.08 -24.86
CA ARG A 202 -18.08 -9.44 -24.32
C ARG A 202 -16.58 -9.83 -24.28
N GLY A 203 -15.70 -8.90 -23.94
CA GLY A 203 -14.25 -9.16 -23.93
C GLY A 203 -13.42 -8.26 -23.02
N VAL A 204 -14.03 -7.25 -22.40
CA VAL A 204 -13.40 -6.38 -21.42
C VAL A 204 -13.91 -6.78 -20.05
N GLU A 205 -13.14 -7.64 -19.39
CA GLU A 205 -13.12 -7.73 -17.93
C GLU A 205 -11.95 -6.92 -17.39
#